data_AF-A0A7C7GWF4-F1
#
_entry.id   AF-A0A7C7GWF4-F1
#
_cell.length_a   1.000
_cell.length_b   1.000
_cell.length_c   1.000
_cell.angle_alpha   90.00
_cell.angle_beta   90.00
_cell.angle_gamma   90.00
#
_symmetry.space_group_name_H-M   'P 1'
#
loop_
_entity.id
_entity.type
_entity.pdbx_description
1 polymer ?
#
loop_
_entity_poly.entity_id
_entity_poly.type
_entity_poly.pdbx_seq_one_letter_code
_entity_poly.pdbx_strand_id
1 'polypeptide(L)'
;MDRPIPQPKSGIAATTLIAVLAALTLMMACSGPEPVSVAPPTPLPPVVQEQAESTIIKTVTASVMILERKETGPLPLGEIVIMPQSVVVDLEESIILTATAFLADGSRTDDVDLVWAINDVRAGTIKPTGLFTAGRKPGDFPDAITVTVVQKTDDGLVYTVSSVPVTVVGEAKQASLAEIVILPTKPAVLTGQLYRFRAVAYDEHGLVVPGVSYEWSIKDQSMGELNSIGYLSVSAQPGTYIDGVTVMGRWNGIEITDSVDVTVLDVPNSKENLTVQVLPQRFQIAYGEDMQLRAVAINGLGELIAGAEIRWSMEAPLAGSVSGTGLFVAGADPGVFTEAVKVEAIIPGENGVIHAVDFASVVIRGDRQARRLDNVVARPDAVKLNTSARTILTTRALDAEGRAADNVSITWEVVRDGV
;
A
#
# COMPACT_ATOMS: atom_id res chain seq x y z
N MET A 1 -10.94 -36.23 49.80
CA MET A 1 -10.64 -34.81 50.06
C MET A 1 -10.42 -34.15 48.70
N ASP A 2 -11.45 -33.95 47.86
CA ASP A 2 -12.69 -33.17 48.05
C ASP A 2 -12.43 -31.67 48.15
N ARG A 3 -13.21 -30.77 47.53
CA ARG A 3 -14.06 -30.78 46.31
C ARG A 3 -14.45 -29.28 46.08
N PRO A 4 -14.86 -28.83 44.89
CA PRO A 4 -14.77 -27.39 44.55
C PRO A 4 -16.12 -26.64 44.49
N ILE A 5 -16.01 -25.32 44.24
CA ILE A 5 -17.07 -24.32 43.89
C ILE A 5 -18.12 -24.04 45.00
N PRO A 6 -18.83 -22.87 45.01
CA PRO A 6 -19.73 -22.41 43.95
C PRO A 6 -19.57 -20.94 43.48
N GLN A 7 -20.05 -20.66 42.26
CA GLN A 7 -20.52 -19.32 41.85
C GLN A 7 -22.02 -19.17 42.15
N PRO A 8 -22.52 -17.94 42.37
CA PRO A 8 -23.90 -17.56 42.11
C PRO A 8 -24.07 -16.84 40.75
N LYS A 9 -25.22 -17.04 40.10
CA LYS A 9 -25.75 -16.21 39.00
C LYS A 9 -26.82 -15.25 39.52
N SER A 10 -27.29 -14.35 38.65
CA SER A 10 -28.42 -13.39 38.83
C SER A 10 -28.06 -12.07 39.55
N GLY A 11 -28.56 -10.90 39.14
CA GLY A 11 -29.29 -10.58 37.90
C GLY A 11 -30.21 -9.34 37.98
N ILE A 12 -30.53 -8.77 36.81
CA ILE A 12 -31.71 -7.90 36.48
C ILE A 12 -31.78 -6.48 37.11
N ALA A 13 -32.19 -5.52 36.27
CA ALA A 13 -32.56 -4.11 36.53
C ALA A 13 -31.44 -3.17 37.06
N ALA A 14 -31.21 -1.93 36.61
CA ALA A 14 -31.96 -0.88 35.87
C ALA A 14 -32.56 0.26 36.74
N THR A 15 -32.55 1.48 36.17
CA THR A 15 -33.14 2.74 36.64
C THR A 15 -32.29 3.64 37.57
N THR A 16 -31.64 4.62 36.94
CA THR A 16 -31.64 6.07 37.23
C THR A 16 -31.94 6.56 38.66
N LEU A 17 -31.10 7.47 39.18
CA LEU A 17 -31.47 8.43 40.24
C LEU A 17 -31.08 9.86 39.86
N ILE A 18 -31.89 10.84 40.29
CA ILE A 18 -31.79 12.27 39.96
C ILE A 18 -31.20 13.04 41.15
N ALA A 19 -30.40 14.08 40.89
CA ALA A 19 -30.01 15.07 41.90
C ALA A 19 -30.80 16.38 41.72
N VAL A 20 -31.26 16.97 42.83
CA VAL A 20 -32.06 18.21 42.88
C VAL A 20 -31.49 19.16 43.94
N LEU A 21 -31.49 20.46 43.66
CA LEU A 21 -31.24 21.54 44.62
C LEU A 21 -32.16 22.72 44.26
N ALA A 22 -33.26 22.95 45.00
CA ALA A 22 -33.34 23.95 46.08
C ALA A 22 -32.82 25.35 45.64
N ALA A 23 -33.62 26.38 45.32
CA ALA A 23 -34.91 26.90 45.84
C ALA A 23 -34.80 27.72 47.15
N LEU A 24 -35.14 29.01 47.07
CA LEU A 24 -35.64 29.83 48.18
C LEU A 24 -36.54 30.97 47.67
N THR A 25 -37.30 31.62 48.55
CA THR A 25 -38.52 32.38 48.25
C THR A 25 -38.50 33.82 48.75
N LEU A 26 -39.38 34.67 48.18
CA LEU A 26 -40.11 35.66 48.98
C LEU A 26 -41.45 36.01 48.31
N MET A 27 -42.47 36.35 49.11
CA MET A 27 -43.78 36.82 48.64
C MET A 27 -44.01 38.28 49.05
N MET A 28 -44.67 39.05 48.19
CA MET A 28 -45.58 40.14 48.61
C MET A 28 -46.77 40.17 47.65
N ALA A 29 -47.94 40.58 48.15
CA ALA A 29 -49.20 40.56 47.42
C ALA A 29 -49.80 41.96 47.25
N CYS A 30 -50.44 42.20 46.11
CA CYS A 30 -51.38 43.29 45.87
C CYS A 30 -52.37 42.88 44.75
N SER A 31 -53.48 43.60 44.57
CA SER A 31 -54.72 43.03 44.03
C SER A 31 -55.21 43.58 42.68
N GLY A 32 -55.44 42.69 41.71
CA GLY A 32 -56.30 42.86 40.53
C GLY A 32 -55.77 43.79 39.41
N PRO A 33 -56.47 43.87 38.24
CA PRO A 33 -57.71 43.19 37.86
C PRO A 33 -57.48 41.93 36.95
N GLU A 34 -58.42 41.61 36.06
CA GLU A 34 -58.56 40.34 35.32
C GLU A 34 -57.46 40.04 34.27
N PRO A 35 -57.21 38.75 33.94
CA PRO A 35 -56.10 38.34 33.07
C PRO A 35 -56.42 38.43 31.56
N VAL A 36 -55.47 38.95 30.79
CA VAL A 36 -55.43 38.78 29.32
C VAL A 36 -54.64 37.51 29.00
N SER A 37 -55.25 36.58 28.28
CA SER A 37 -54.60 35.34 27.85
C SER A 37 -53.62 35.58 26.70
N VAL A 38 -52.34 35.29 26.91
CA VAL A 38 -51.29 35.28 25.88
C VAL A 38 -50.76 33.86 25.75
N ALA A 39 -50.66 33.36 24.52
CA ALA A 39 -50.28 31.98 24.23
C ALA A 39 -48.79 31.68 24.56
N PRO A 40 -48.45 30.42 24.93
CA PRO A 40 -47.06 30.02 25.17
C PRO A 40 -46.23 30.01 23.88
N PRO A 41 -44.90 30.23 23.96
CA PRO A 41 -44.02 30.26 22.79
C PRO A 41 -43.80 28.88 22.18
N THR A 42 -43.83 28.81 20.85
CA THR A 42 -43.57 27.59 20.06
C THR A 42 -42.08 27.18 20.13
N PRO A 43 -41.74 25.89 20.21
CA PRO A 43 -40.36 25.43 20.07
C PRO A 43 -39.79 25.72 18.67
N LEU A 44 -38.48 26.00 18.60
CA LEU A 44 -37.77 26.07 17.32
C LEU A 44 -37.54 24.65 16.76
N PRO A 45 -37.67 24.44 15.43
CA PRO A 45 -37.32 23.16 14.80
C PRO A 45 -35.79 22.94 14.80
N PRO A 46 -35.31 21.70 14.68
CA PRO A 46 -33.89 21.41 14.58
C PRO A 46 -33.29 21.98 13.29
N VAL A 47 -32.05 22.48 13.37
CA VAL A 47 -31.30 22.92 12.19
C VAL A 47 -30.87 21.70 11.38
N VAL A 48 -31.52 21.48 10.25
CA VAL A 48 -31.00 20.58 9.21
C VAL A 48 -29.87 21.34 8.50
N GLN A 49 -28.64 20.82 8.60
CA GLN A 49 -27.54 21.27 7.74
C GLN A 49 -27.74 20.67 6.34
N GLU A 50 -28.59 21.32 5.54
CA GLU A 50 -28.77 20.99 4.14
C GLU A 50 -27.52 21.43 3.36
N GLN A 51 -26.54 20.53 3.24
CA GLN A 51 -25.34 20.74 2.44
C GLN A 51 -25.66 20.64 0.94
N ALA A 52 -26.42 21.63 0.45
CA ALA A 52 -26.72 21.79 -0.95
C ALA A 52 -25.45 22.21 -1.70
N GLU A 53 -24.84 21.27 -2.44
CA GLU A 53 -23.85 21.59 -3.45
C GLU A 53 -24.51 22.49 -4.50
N SER A 54 -24.23 23.79 -4.43
CA SER A 54 -24.98 24.80 -5.15
C SER A 54 -24.55 24.86 -6.62
N THR A 55 -25.16 24.01 -7.44
CA THR A 55 -25.14 24.10 -8.91
C THR A 55 -25.58 25.51 -9.30
N ILE A 56 -24.65 26.33 -9.79
CA ILE A 56 -24.98 27.67 -10.27
C ILE A 56 -25.59 27.55 -11.67
N ILE A 57 -26.90 27.75 -11.75
CA ILE A 57 -27.64 27.87 -13.01
C ILE A 57 -27.69 29.35 -13.38
N LYS A 58 -27.13 29.72 -14.54
CA LYS A 58 -27.23 31.06 -15.14
C LYS A 58 -27.94 30.92 -16.49
N THR A 59 -29.22 31.30 -16.55
CA THR A 59 -30.07 31.08 -17.73
C THR A 59 -29.89 32.17 -18.79
N VAL A 60 -29.73 31.78 -20.06
CA VAL A 60 -29.91 32.62 -21.25
C VAL A 60 -30.67 31.81 -22.31
N THR A 61 -31.59 32.41 -23.05
CA THR A 61 -32.73 31.68 -23.66
C THR A 61 -32.73 31.65 -25.21
N ALA A 62 -32.68 30.45 -25.83
CA ALA A 62 -33.06 30.18 -27.23
C ALA A 62 -33.27 28.65 -27.49
N SER A 63 -33.97 28.24 -28.57
CA SER A 63 -35.10 27.27 -28.48
C SER A 63 -35.09 25.92 -29.30
N VAL A 64 -35.07 24.69 -28.67
CA VAL A 64 -35.44 23.28 -29.20
C VAL A 64 -35.80 22.19 -28.08
N MET A 65 -36.12 20.87 -28.34
CA MET A 65 -36.70 19.85 -27.35
C MET A 65 -36.56 18.25 -27.66
N ILE A 66 -35.94 17.30 -26.84
CA ILE A 66 -35.99 15.73 -26.84
C ILE A 66 -35.11 14.84 -25.80
N LEU A 67 -35.32 13.48 -25.54
CA LEU A 67 -34.60 12.44 -24.63
C LEU A 67 -34.60 10.89 -25.14
N GLU A 68 -34.27 9.64 -24.58
CA GLU A 68 -33.86 8.87 -23.30
C GLU A 68 -33.45 7.30 -23.51
N ARG A 69 -32.70 6.51 -22.62
CA ARG A 69 -32.65 4.94 -22.46
C ARG A 69 -31.80 4.20 -21.31
N LYS A 70 -31.74 2.81 -21.19
CA LYS A 70 -30.97 1.88 -20.20
C LYS A 70 -30.90 0.28 -20.47
N GLU A 71 -29.94 -0.53 -19.87
CA GLU A 71 -29.50 -1.98 -20.13
C GLU A 71 -29.32 -3.07 -18.92
N THR A 72 -28.61 -4.27 -19.03
CA THR A 72 -28.72 -5.61 -18.23
C THR A 72 -27.44 -6.57 -17.94
N GLY A 73 -27.51 -7.80 -17.26
CA GLY A 73 -26.37 -8.72 -16.73
C GLY A 73 -26.49 -10.35 -16.55
N PRO A 74 -25.60 -11.14 -15.79
CA PRO A 74 -25.18 -12.62 -15.96
C PRO A 74 -25.22 -13.76 -14.78
N LEU A 75 -24.30 -14.80 -14.67
CA LEU A 75 -24.32 -16.13 -13.87
C LEU A 75 -22.99 -16.69 -13.13
N PRO A 76 -22.99 -17.70 -12.18
CA PRO A 76 -21.83 -18.14 -11.30
C PRO A 76 -21.33 -19.66 -11.22
N LEU A 77 -20.22 -19.93 -10.49
CA LEU A 77 -19.46 -21.22 -10.26
C LEU A 77 -20.09 -22.28 -9.30
N GLY A 78 -19.64 -23.56 -9.38
CA GLY A 78 -20.08 -24.72 -8.57
C GLY A 78 -18.99 -25.60 -7.90
N GLU A 79 -18.27 -26.47 -8.65
CA GLU A 79 -17.40 -27.55 -8.10
C GLU A 79 -15.98 -27.59 -8.75
N ILE A 80 -14.99 -28.16 -8.05
CA ILE A 80 -13.64 -28.47 -8.57
C ILE A 80 -13.29 -29.95 -8.35
N VAL A 81 -12.95 -30.66 -9.42
CA VAL A 81 -12.48 -32.07 -9.37
C VAL A 81 -10.99 -32.13 -9.71
N ILE A 82 -10.21 -32.82 -8.87
CA ILE A 82 -8.77 -33.05 -9.07
C ILE A 82 -8.52 -34.53 -9.42
N MET A 83 -7.60 -34.80 -10.34
CA MET A 83 -7.17 -36.13 -10.75
C MET A 83 -5.64 -36.26 -10.79
N PRO A 84 -5.05 -37.30 -10.16
CA PRO A 84 -5.69 -38.26 -9.27
C PRO A 84 -6.21 -37.62 -7.95
N GLN A 85 -7.24 -38.21 -7.35
CA GLN A 85 -7.83 -37.74 -6.09
C GLN A 85 -6.97 -38.04 -4.84
N SER A 86 -5.97 -38.92 -4.98
CA SER A 86 -4.95 -39.20 -3.98
C SER A 86 -3.65 -39.60 -4.70
N VAL A 87 -2.51 -39.20 -4.14
CA VAL A 87 -1.18 -39.49 -4.70
C VAL A 87 -0.46 -40.48 -3.79
N VAL A 88 0.07 -41.55 -4.37
CA VAL A 88 1.01 -42.47 -3.69
C VAL A 88 2.21 -42.63 -4.60
N VAL A 89 3.41 -42.32 -4.09
CA VAL A 89 4.63 -42.14 -4.90
C VAL A 89 5.89 -42.53 -4.14
N ASP A 90 6.89 -43.04 -4.85
CA ASP A 90 8.25 -43.23 -4.30
C ASP A 90 8.96 -41.88 -4.05
N LEU A 91 10.04 -41.91 -3.28
CA LEU A 91 10.90 -40.74 -3.04
C LEU A 91 11.39 -40.12 -4.36
N GLU A 92 11.24 -38.80 -4.50
CA GLU A 92 11.64 -38.01 -5.69
C GLU A 92 10.87 -38.35 -6.99
N GLU A 93 9.91 -39.29 -6.97
CA GLU A 93 9.03 -39.57 -8.11
C GLU A 93 8.18 -38.34 -8.48
N SER A 94 7.82 -38.19 -9.76
CA SER A 94 7.05 -37.06 -10.25
C SER A 94 5.81 -37.48 -11.03
N ILE A 95 4.67 -36.86 -10.71
CA ILE A 95 3.34 -37.17 -11.28
C ILE A 95 2.62 -35.88 -11.67
N ILE A 96 1.82 -35.94 -12.74
CA ILE A 96 1.00 -34.81 -13.20
C ILE A 96 -0.37 -34.85 -12.51
N LEU A 97 -0.74 -33.75 -11.85
CA LEU A 97 -2.08 -33.50 -11.35
C LEU A 97 -2.84 -32.62 -12.35
N THR A 98 -4.15 -32.84 -12.46
CA THR A 98 -5.05 -32.05 -13.30
C THR A 98 -6.28 -31.66 -12.51
N ALA A 99 -6.83 -30.48 -12.77
CA ALA A 99 -8.04 -29.97 -12.14
C ALA A 99 -9.05 -29.56 -13.21
N THR A 100 -10.34 -29.75 -12.95
CA THR A 100 -11.46 -29.33 -13.82
C THR A 100 -12.52 -28.65 -12.98
N ALA A 101 -13.04 -27.52 -13.46
CA ALA A 101 -14.05 -26.72 -12.77
C ALA A 101 -15.44 -26.83 -13.43
N PHE A 102 -16.48 -26.72 -12.61
CA PHE A 102 -17.87 -26.82 -13.01
C PHE A 102 -18.68 -25.63 -12.45
N LEU A 103 -19.65 -25.12 -13.21
CA LEU A 103 -20.58 -24.07 -12.80
C LEU A 103 -21.69 -24.61 -11.89
N ALA A 104 -22.49 -23.71 -11.32
CA ALA A 104 -23.59 -24.07 -10.41
C ALA A 104 -24.71 -24.92 -11.06
N ASP A 105 -24.74 -25.02 -12.39
CA ASP A 105 -25.65 -25.89 -13.16
C ASP A 105 -25.03 -27.26 -13.52
N GLY A 106 -23.78 -27.52 -13.11
CA GLY A 106 -23.02 -28.73 -13.41
C GLY A 106 -22.34 -28.75 -14.79
N SER A 107 -22.41 -27.67 -15.57
CA SER A 107 -21.64 -27.55 -16.82
C SER A 107 -20.15 -27.31 -16.52
N ARG A 108 -19.25 -27.91 -17.31
CA ARG A 108 -17.80 -27.62 -17.21
C ARG A 108 -17.53 -26.18 -17.66
N THR A 109 -16.70 -25.46 -16.92
CA THR A 109 -16.11 -24.20 -17.37
C THR A 109 -14.59 -24.31 -17.49
N ASP A 110 -14.06 -23.68 -18.53
CA ASP A 110 -12.62 -23.41 -18.72
C ASP A 110 -12.31 -21.89 -18.59
N ASP A 111 -13.32 -21.07 -18.28
CA ASP A 111 -13.21 -19.62 -18.02
C ASP A 111 -12.93 -19.35 -16.52
N VAL A 112 -11.83 -19.93 -16.03
CA VAL A 112 -11.33 -19.78 -14.66
C VAL A 112 -9.81 -19.89 -14.59
N ASP A 113 -9.18 -19.16 -13.68
CA ASP A 113 -7.76 -19.32 -13.37
C ASP A 113 -7.53 -20.44 -12.34
N LEU A 114 -6.49 -21.26 -12.54
CA LEU A 114 -6.08 -22.34 -11.64
C LEU A 114 -4.73 -22.04 -10.97
N VAL A 115 -4.71 -22.01 -9.64
CA VAL A 115 -3.51 -21.75 -8.84
C VAL A 115 -3.20 -22.96 -7.95
N TRP A 116 -2.16 -23.71 -8.29
CA TRP A 116 -1.66 -24.83 -7.49
C TRP A 116 -0.74 -24.34 -6.36
N ALA A 117 -0.86 -24.95 -5.18
CA ALA A 117 -0.01 -24.70 -4.02
C ALA A 117 0.37 -25.99 -3.29
N ILE A 118 1.53 -25.98 -2.63
CA ILE A 118 1.96 -27.00 -1.68
C ILE A 118 1.73 -26.47 -0.27
N ASN A 119 0.88 -27.16 0.50
CA ASN A 119 0.62 -26.84 1.91
C ASN A 119 1.68 -27.47 2.81
N ASP A 120 2.10 -28.71 2.49
CA ASP A 120 3.13 -29.43 3.23
C ASP A 120 4.37 -29.68 2.36
N VAL A 121 5.35 -28.77 2.49
CA VAL A 121 6.65 -28.84 1.80
C VAL A 121 7.48 -30.09 2.15
N ARG A 122 7.07 -30.91 3.13
CA ARG A 122 7.70 -32.19 3.45
C ARG A 122 7.23 -33.31 2.50
N ALA A 123 6.04 -33.17 1.94
CA ALA A 123 5.48 -34.11 0.97
C ALA A 123 6.15 -34.00 -0.40
N GLY A 124 6.57 -32.79 -0.81
CA GLY A 124 7.21 -32.54 -2.09
C GLY A 124 7.10 -31.09 -2.55
N THR A 125 7.12 -30.88 -3.87
CA THR A 125 6.92 -29.57 -4.52
C THR A 125 5.95 -29.70 -5.69
N ILE A 126 5.22 -28.64 -6.02
CA ILE A 126 4.32 -28.60 -7.19
C ILE A 126 4.60 -27.37 -8.06
N LYS A 127 4.53 -27.55 -9.38
CA LYS A 127 4.67 -26.47 -10.37
C LYS A 127 3.28 -25.96 -10.80
N PRO A 128 3.15 -24.72 -11.32
CA PRO A 128 1.88 -24.19 -11.83
C PRO A 128 1.21 -25.04 -12.92
N THR A 129 1.97 -25.93 -13.59
CA THR A 129 1.46 -26.90 -14.57
C THR A 129 0.80 -28.13 -13.94
N GLY A 130 0.64 -28.19 -12.60
CA GLY A 130 0.17 -29.36 -11.87
C GLY A 130 1.22 -30.47 -11.72
N LEU A 131 2.46 -30.29 -12.18
CA LEU A 131 3.51 -31.30 -12.02
C LEU A 131 4.01 -31.30 -10.58
N PHE A 132 3.71 -32.38 -9.85
CA PHE A 132 4.20 -32.65 -8.50
C PHE A 132 5.46 -33.52 -8.53
N THR A 133 6.38 -33.28 -7.61
CA THR A 133 7.58 -34.08 -7.36
C THR A 133 7.69 -34.37 -5.87
N ALA A 134 7.78 -35.64 -5.49
CA ALA A 134 7.78 -36.12 -4.12
C ALA A 134 9.04 -35.71 -3.33
N GLY A 135 8.89 -35.59 -2.01
CA GLY A 135 9.99 -35.33 -1.08
C GLY A 135 10.81 -36.58 -0.76
N ARG A 136 11.95 -36.40 -0.09
CA ARG A 136 12.80 -37.49 0.43
C ARG A 136 12.37 -38.02 1.81
N LYS A 137 11.22 -37.59 2.34
CA LYS A 137 10.70 -38.06 3.62
C LYS A 137 9.45 -38.92 3.41
N PRO A 138 9.49 -40.23 3.69
CA PRO A 138 8.30 -41.06 3.64
C PRO A 138 7.30 -40.69 4.75
N GLY A 139 6.02 -40.89 4.47
CA GLY A 139 4.91 -40.60 5.38
C GLY A 139 3.62 -40.17 4.68
N ASP A 140 2.56 -40.03 5.47
CA ASP A 140 1.23 -39.59 5.02
C ASP A 140 1.05 -38.09 5.24
N PHE A 141 0.60 -37.40 4.19
CA PHE A 141 0.43 -35.94 4.15
C PHE A 141 -1.00 -35.61 3.63
N PRO A 142 -2.02 -35.59 4.51
CA PRO A 142 -3.43 -35.66 4.11
C PRO A 142 -3.96 -34.44 3.33
N ASP A 143 -3.36 -33.27 3.51
CA ASP A 143 -3.74 -32.03 2.82
C ASP A 143 -2.53 -31.42 2.08
N ALA A 144 -1.62 -32.27 1.58
CA ALA A 144 -0.31 -31.86 1.05
C ALA A 144 -0.38 -30.79 -0.05
N ILE A 145 -1.34 -30.90 -0.96
CA ILE A 145 -1.48 -30.07 -2.16
C ILE A 145 -2.86 -29.43 -2.14
N THR A 146 -2.96 -28.18 -2.59
CA THR A 146 -4.24 -27.54 -2.92
C THR A 146 -4.25 -26.98 -4.34
N VAL A 147 -5.44 -26.83 -4.90
CA VAL A 147 -5.71 -25.95 -6.04
C VAL A 147 -6.76 -24.91 -5.65
N THR A 148 -6.53 -23.66 -6.03
CA THR A 148 -7.52 -22.57 -5.94
C THR A 148 -8.01 -22.27 -7.35
N VAL A 149 -9.32 -22.29 -7.55
CA VAL A 149 -10.01 -21.73 -8.72
C VAL A 149 -10.37 -20.27 -8.43
N VAL A 150 -10.14 -19.40 -9.42
CA VAL A 150 -10.63 -18.01 -9.42
C VAL A 150 -11.60 -17.83 -10.58
N GLN A 151 -12.84 -17.45 -10.27
CA GLN A 151 -13.83 -16.98 -11.26
C GLN A 151 -13.98 -15.46 -11.15
N LYS A 152 -14.20 -14.80 -12.29
CA LYS A 152 -14.63 -13.41 -12.36
C LYS A 152 -16.14 -13.33 -12.63
N THR A 153 -16.83 -12.46 -11.91
CA THR A 153 -18.25 -12.11 -12.09
C THR A 153 -18.40 -10.59 -12.17
N ASP A 154 -19.59 -10.10 -12.52
CA ASP A 154 -19.89 -8.66 -12.51
C ASP A 154 -19.78 -8.05 -11.10
N ASP A 155 -20.01 -8.85 -10.06
CA ASP A 155 -19.91 -8.46 -8.65
C ASP A 155 -18.48 -8.59 -8.06
N GLY A 156 -17.52 -9.19 -8.78
CA GLY A 156 -16.11 -9.25 -8.35
C GLY A 156 -15.36 -10.55 -8.70
N LEU A 157 -14.50 -11.00 -7.78
CA LEU A 157 -13.76 -12.27 -7.88
C LEU A 157 -14.26 -13.26 -6.84
N VAL A 158 -14.51 -14.50 -7.29
CA VAL A 158 -14.95 -15.62 -6.45
C VAL A 158 -13.83 -16.67 -6.40
N TYR A 159 -13.54 -17.16 -5.22
CA TYR A 159 -12.47 -18.15 -4.97
C TYR A 159 -13.07 -19.46 -4.47
N THR A 160 -12.54 -20.60 -4.91
CA THR A 160 -12.93 -21.92 -4.41
C THR A 160 -11.68 -22.82 -4.34
N VAL A 161 -11.57 -23.69 -3.34
CA VAL A 161 -10.36 -24.46 -3.04
C VAL A 161 -10.69 -25.94 -2.89
N SER A 162 -9.78 -26.81 -3.35
CA SER A 162 -9.83 -28.26 -3.17
C SER A 162 -8.43 -28.81 -2.85
N SER A 163 -8.32 -29.89 -2.06
CA SER A 163 -7.05 -30.48 -1.61
C SER A 163 -6.84 -31.92 -2.07
N VAL A 164 -5.58 -32.39 -2.08
CA VAL A 164 -5.19 -33.76 -2.40
C VAL A 164 -4.22 -34.32 -1.35
N PRO A 165 -4.48 -35.50 -0.77
CA PRO A 165 -3.54 -36.23 0.07
C PRO A 165 -2.39 -36.81 -0.76
N VAL A 166 -1.18 -36.74 -0.22
CA VAL A 166 0.02 -37.42 -0.73
C VAL A 166 0.51 -38.42 0.32
N THR A 167 0.78 -39.65 -0.09
CA THR A 167 1.59 -40.62 0.67
C THR A 167 2.91 -40.81 -0.07
N VAL A 168 4.02 -40.56 0.62
CA VAL A 168 5.37 -40.81 0.09
C VAL A 168 5.87 -42.12 0.70
N VAL A 169 6.30 -43.06 -0.14
CA VAL A 169 6.83 -44.37 0.26
C VAL A 169 8.33 -44.51 -0.04
N GLY A 170 8.97 -45.53 0.54
CA GLY A 170 10.42 -45.79 0.44
C GLY A 170 11.14 -45.72 1.80
N GLU A 171 12.41 -46.12 1.82
CA GLU A 171 13.26 -46.01 3.02
C GLU A 171 13.78 -44.57 3.19
N ALA A 172 13.66 -44.01 4.39
CA ALA A 172 14.04 -42.62 4.66
C ALA A 172 15.55 -42.38 4.46
N LYS A 173 15.94 -41.96 3.25
CA LYS A 173 17.31 -41.59 2.89
C LYS A 173 17.74 -40.38 3.73
N GLN A 174 18.52 -40.65 4.77
CA GLN A 174 19.16 -39.60 5.56
C GLN A 174 20.16 -38.87 4.65
N ALA A 175 19.87 -37.60 4.36
CA ALA A 175 20.89 -36.69 3.82
C ALA A 175 22.09 -36.67 4.77
N SER A 176 23.32 -36.65 4.26
CA SER A 176 24.49 -36.36 5.09
C SER A 176 24.89 -34.88 4.94
N LEU A 177 25.50 -34.28 5.96
CA LEU A 177 26.02 -32.92 5.86
C LEU A 177 27.37 -32.97 5.13
N ALA A 178 27.42 -32.54 3.87
CA ALA A 178 28.57 -32.74 2.99
C ALA A 178 29.29 -31.43 2.60
N GLU A 179 28.55 -30.35 2.37
CA GLU A 179 29.08 -29.04 1.96
C GLU A 179 28.37 -27.91 2.73
N ILE A 180 29.07 -26.79 2.95
CA ILE A 180 28.47 -25.50 3.30
C ILE A 180 29.01 -24.46 2.32
N VAL A 181 28.14 -23.54 1.89
CA VAL A 181 28.50 -22.37 1.09
C VAL A 181 28.15 -21.09 1.86
N ILE A 182 29.17 -20.29 2.20
CA ILE A 182 28.96 -18.92 2.68
C ILE A 182 28.51 -18.02 1.52
N LEU A 183 27.44 -17.25 1.76
CA LEU A 183 26.86 -16.28 0.83
C LEU A 183 26.94 -14.86 1.41
N PRO A 184 27.44 -13.86 0.64
CA PRO A 184 28.05 -14.00 -0.68
C PRO A 184 29.48 -14.60 -0.61
N THR A 185 29.88 -15.32 -1.67
CA THR A 185 31.16 -16.05 -1.75
C THR A 185 32.38 -15.16 -2.03
N LYS A 186 32.17 -13.87 -2.34
CA LYS A 186 33.23 -12.86 -2.56
C LYS A 186 32.76 -11.49 -2.03
N PRO A 187 32.65 -11.31 -0.71
CA PRO A 187 32.23 -10.05 -0.09
C PRO A 187 33.26 -8.95 -0.34
N ALA A 188 32.78 -7.81 -0.86
CA ALA A 188 33.46 -6.53 -0.79
C ALA A 188 32.65 -5.63 0.15
N VAL A 189 33.30 -5.05 1.15
CA VAL A 189 32.67 -4.29 2.25
C VAL A 189 33.46 -3.00 2.52
N LEU A 190 32.83 -1.97 3.07
CA LEU A 190 33.50 -0.74 3.49
C LEU A 190 33.87 -0.81 4.98
N THR A 191 34.96 -0.15 5.40
CA THR A 191 35.21 0.13 6.83
C THR A 191 34.01 0.90 7.42
N GLY A 192 33.53 0.48 8.59
CA GLY A 192 32.31 1.01 9.23
C GLY A 192 31.00 0.33 8.79
N GLN A 193 31.02 -0.52 7.76
CA GLN A 193 29.80 -1.16 7.26
C GLN A 193 29.31 -2.30 8.16
N LEU A 194 28.00 -2.37 8.37
CA LEU A 194 27.32 -3.58 8.87
C LEU A 194 26.95 -4.49 7.68
N TYR A 195 27.52 -5.70 7.63
CA TYR A 195 27.35 -6.66 6.53
C TYR A 195 26.74 -7.98 7.01
N ARG A 196 26.01 -8.71 6.14
CA ARG A 196 25.27 -9.93 6.50
C ARG A 196 25.68 -11.13 5.67
N PHE A 197 26.38 -12.06 6.31
CA PHE A 197 26.71 -13.38 5.79
C PHE A 197 25.56 -14.36 6.03
N ARG A 198 25.26 -15.22 5.06
CA ARG A 198 24.36 -16.37 5.19
C ARG A 198 25.15 -17.64 4.89
N ALA A 199 24.71 -18.78 5.41
CA ALA A 199 25.24 -20.09 5.06
C ALA A 199 24.11 -20.96 4.51
N VAL A 200 24.41 -21.79 3.51
CA VAL A 200 23.52 -22.84 3.01
C VAL A 200 24.32 -24.13 2.99
N ALA A 201 23.79 -25.17 3.65
CA ALA A 201 24.39 -26.49 3.71
C ALA A 201 23.76 -27.42 2.68
N TYR A 202 24.56 -28.31 2.09
CA TYR A 202 24.14 -29.26 1.07
C TYR A 202 24.55 -30.70 1.41
N ASP A 203 23.77 -31.64 0.88
CA ASP A 203 24.04 -33.08 0.97
C ASP A 203 24.97 -33.57 -0.14
N GLU A 204 25.38 -34.84 -0.07
CA GLU A 204 26.28 -35.46 -1.05
C GLU A 204 25.68 -35.60 -2.47
N HIS A 205 24.44 -35.15 -2.68
CA HIS A 205 23.74 -35.04 -3.96
C HIS A 205 23.49 -33.57 -4.38
N GLY A 206 23.97 -32.58 -3.61
CA GLY A 206 23.78 -31.15 -3.87
C GLY A 206 22.40 -30.60 -3.48
N LEU A 207 21.62 -31.29 -2.65
CA LEU A 207 20.35 -30.76 -2.12
C LEU A 207 20.54 -30.08 -0.77
N VAL A 208 19.77 -29.00 -0.52
CA VAL A 208 19.86 -28.23 0.73
C VAL A 208 19.46 -29.09 1.93
N VAL A 209 20.29 -29.12 2.98
CA VAL A 209 20.00 -29.76 4.27
C VAL A 209 19.30 -28.76 5.19
N PRO A 210 17.99 -28.91 5.49
CA PRO A 210 17.30 -28.04 6.42
C PRO A 210 17.66 -28.35 7.88
N GLY A 211 17.71 -27.31 8.72
CA GLY A 211 17.89 -27.46 10.17
C GLY A 211 19.34 -27.60 10.65
N VAL A 212 20.35 -27.40 9.78
CA VAL A 212 21.75 -27.26 10.20
C VAL A 212 21.89 -26.04 11.11
N SER A 213 22.53 -26.21 12.27
CA SER A 213 22.87 -25.09 13.15
C SER A 213 24.25 -24.54 12.81
N TYR A 214 24.35 -23.24 12.56
CA TYR A 214 25.58 -22.57 12.17
C TYR A 214 26.20 -21.78 13.33
N GLU A 215 27.50 -21.97 13.55
CA GLU A 215 28.34 -21.18 14.46
C GLU A 215 29.28 -20.31 13.61
N TRP A 216 29.25 -18.99 13.83
CA TRP A 216 29.98 -17.99 13.04
C TRP A 216 31.20 -17.48 13.81
N SER A 217 32.31 -17.25 13.10
CA SER A 217 33.52 -16.66 13.67
C SER A 217 34.31 -15.84 12.65
N ILE A 218 35.17 -14.95 13.14
CA ILE A 218 36.19 -14.26 12.33
C ILE A 218 37.57 -14.73 12.76
N LYS A 219 38.42 -15.00 11.75
CA LYS A 219 39.79 -15.47 11.94
C LYS A 219 40.73 -14.36 12.41
N ASP A 220 40.49 -13.14 11.95
CA ASP A 220 41.19 -11.93 12.37
C ASP A 220 40.22 -10.99 13.10
N GLN A 221 40.46 -10.77 14.39
CA GLN A 221 39.63 -9.92 15.25
C GLN A 221 39.82 -8.42 14.96
N SER A 222 40.81 -8.02 14.16
CA SER A 222 40.92 -6.63 13.67
C SER A 222 39.86 -6.30 12.60
N MET A 223 39.18 -7.31 12.05
CA MET A 223 38.15 -7.13 11.02
C MET A 223 36.92 -6.38 11.53
N GLY A 224 36.54 -6.58 12.78
CA GLY A 224 35.25 -6.13 13.30
C GLY A 224 34.70 -7.06 14.38
N GLU A 225 33.39 -6.98 14.63
CA GLU A 225 32.67 -7.92 15.48
C GLU A 225 31.63 -8.70 14.65
N LEU A 226 31.61 -10.03 14.77
CA LEU A 226 30.65 -10.91 14.09
C LEU A 226 29.74 -11.58 15.13
N ASN A 227 28.42 -11.37 14.99
CA ASN A 227 27.44 -11.97 15.89
C ASN A 227 26.95 -13.36 15.44
N SER A 228 26.31 -14.09 16.35
CA SER A 228 25.83 -15.47 16.14
C SER A 228 24.78 -15.64 15.04
N ILE A 229 24.17 -14.55 14.56
CA ILE A 229 23.23 -14.56 13.43
C ILE A 229 23.88 -14.07 12.11
N GLY A 230 25.21 -13.97 12.04
CA GLY A 230 25.95 -13.73 10.80
C GLY A 230 26.03 -12.27 10.34
N TYR A 231 25.88 -11.30 11.25
CA TYR A 231 26.17 -9.89 10.94
C TYR A 231 27.57 -9.50 11.43
N LEU A 232 28.40 -9.00 10.51
CA LEU A 232 29.73 -8.44 10.75
C LEU A 232 29.64 -6.91 10.79
N SER A 233 30.06 -6.30 11.89
CA SER A 233 30.28 -4.85 12.00
C SER A 233 31.75 -4.55 11.72
N VAL A 234 32.07 -4.06 10.51
CA VAL A 234 33.45 -3.94 10.01
C VAL A 234 34.19 -2.76 10.65
N SER A 235 35.32 -3.04 11.32
CA SER A 235 36.27 -2.02 11.82
C SER A 235 37.65 -2.10 11.17
N ALA A 236 37.85 -3.00 10.22
CA ALA A 236 39.13 -3.27 9.58
C ALA A 236 39.70 -2.08 8.78
N GLN A 237 41.01 -2.12 8.56
CA GLN A 237 41.67 -1.27 7.56
C GLN A 237 41.44 -1.83 6.13
N PRO A 238 41.62 -1.02 5.08
CA PRO A 238 41.48 -1.48 3.70
C PRO A 238 42.49 -2.59 3.36
N GLY A 239 42.01 -3.69 2.79
CA GLY A 239 42.81 -4.88 2.49
C GLY A 239 41.97 -6.12 2.24
N THR A 240 42.62 -7.27 1.96
CA THR A 240 41.94 -8.56 1.80
C THR A 240 42.34 -9.50 2.93
N TYR A 241 41.34 -9.97 3.68
CA TYR A 241 41.47 -10.82 4.85
C TYR A 241 41.14 -12.28 4.47
N ILE A 242 42.17 -13.12 4.40
CA ILE A 242 42.10 -14.50 3.89
C ILE A 242 41.49 -15.46 4.93
N ASP A 243 40.48 -16.24 4.53
CA ASP A 243 39.54 -16.95 5.43
C ASP A 243 38.93 -16.01 6.50
N GLY A 244 38.61 -14.77 6.10
CA GLY A 244 38.23 -13.69 7.01
C GLY A 244 37.04 -14.02 7.90
N VAL A 245 35.99 -14.60 7.29
CA VAL A 245 34.80 -15.12 7.98
C VAL A 245 34.74 -16.63 7.80
N THR A 246 34.48 -17.34 8.90
CA THR A 246 34.39 -18.80 8.96
C THR A 246 33.04 -19.21 9.54
N VAL A 247 32.40 -20.24 8.97
CA VAL A 247 31.18 -20.84 9.51
C VAL A 247 31.37 -22.33 9.73
N MET A 248 30.95 -22.81 10.89
CA MET A 248 30.89 -24.24 11.21
C MET A 248 29.42 -24.65 11.29
N GLY A 249 29.01 -25.62 10.47
CA GLY A 249 27.67 -26.21 10.51
C GLY A 249 27.67 -27.52 11.26
N ARG A 250 26.72 -27.69 12.18
CA ARG A 250 26.46 -28.95 12.90
C ARG A 250 25.10 -29.53 12.51
N TRP A 251 25.06 -30.83 12.25
CA TRP A 251 23.81 -31.56 11.99
C TRP A 251 23.97 -33.06 12.31
N ASN A 252 23.09 -33.62 13.14
CA ASN A 252 23.09 -35.03 13.58
C ASN A 252 24.47 -35.58 14.04
N GLY A 253 25.32 -34.73 14.64
CA GLY A 253 26.65 -35.10 15.12
C GLY A 253 27.76 -35.05 14.07
N ILE A 254 27.45 -34.68 12.82
CA ILE A 254 28.43 -34.27 11.81
C ILE A 254 28.72 -32.77 12.00
N GLU A 255 29.98 -32.39 11.93
CA GLU A 255 30.44 -31.00 11.94
C GLU A 255 31.36 -30.77 10.74
N ILE A 256 31.07 -29.76 9.91
CA ILE A 256 31.94 -29.30 8.81
C ILE A 256 32.05 -27.78 8.81
N THR A 257 33.09 -27.25 8.17
CA THR A 257 33.46 -25.83 8.22
C THR A 257 33.76 -25.29 6.82
N ASP A 258 33.29 -24.08 6.52
CA ASP A 258 33.59 -23.31 5.30
C ASP A 258 34.16 -21.93 5.68
N SER A 259 34.96 -21.32 4.80
CA SER A 259 35.60 -20.01 5.01
C SER A 259 35.58 -19.14 3.76
N VAL A 260 35.47 -17.83 3.94
CA VAL A 260 35.43 -16.85 2.85
C VAL A 260 36.38 -15.68 3.08
N ASP A 261 37.11 -15.30 2.02
CA ASP A 261 37.96 -14.11 1.99
C ASP A 261 37.10 -12.84 2.02
N VAL A 262 37.49 -11.86 2.84
CA VAL A 262 36.80 -10.57 2.94
C VAL A 262 37.67 -9.45 2.41
N THR A 263 37.24 -8.77 1.34
CA THR A 263 37.89 -7.55 0.87
C THR A 263 37.23 -6.34 1.53
N VAL A 264 37.97 -5.69 2.42
CA VAL A 264 37.61 -4.41 3.03
C VAL A 264 38.17 -3.30 2.14
N LEU A 265 37.29 -2.38 1.74
CA LEU A 265 37.59 -1.23 0.92
C LEU A 265 37.59 0.03 1.79
N ASP A 266 38.44 0.98 1.40
CA ASP A 266 38.51 2.27 2.07
C ASP A 266 37.24 3.10 1.86
N VAL A 267 36.97 3.99 2.81
CA VAL A 267 35.85 4.93 2.74
C VAL A 267 36.30 6.16 1.95
N PRO A 268 35.73 6.45 0.77
CA PRO A 268 36.10 7.67 0.04
C PRO A 268 35.63 8.89 0.83
N ASN A 269 36.57 9.53 1.54
CA ASN A 269 36.43 10.69 2.44
C ASN A 269 34.97 11.00 2.82
N SER A 270 34.50 10.49 3.96
CA SER A 270 33.10 10.63 4.39
C SER A 270 32.62 12.09 4.58
N LYS A 271 33.54 13.06 4.61
CA LYS A 271 33.25 14.51 4.59
C LYS A 271 33.05 15.10 3.18
N GLU A 272 33.53 14.46 2.13
CA GLU A 272 33.50 14.98 0.75
C GLU A 272 32.32 14.43 -0.06
N ASN A 273 31.83 13.23 0.29
CA ASN A 273 30.60 12.65 -0.25
C ASN A 273 29.39 12.92 0.66
N LEU A 274 28.93 14.17 0.69
CA LEU A 274 27.62 14.53 1.25
C LEU A 274 26.52 14.21 0.22
N THR A 275 25.45 13.57 0.66
CA THR A 275 24.18 13.51 -0.08
C THR A 275 23.02 13.92 0.84
N VAL A 276 21.91 14.32 0.22
CA VAL A 276 20.63 14.54 0.91
C VAL A 276 19.58 13.66 0.25
N GLN A 277 18.57 13.23 1.00
CA GLN A 277 17.39 12.54 0.50
C GLN A 277 16.13 13.27 0.95
N VAL A 278 15.22 13.56 0.01
CA VAL A 278 13.86 14.01 0.33
C VAL A 278 12.91 12.82 0.42
N LEU A 279 12.11 12.79 1.48
CA LEU A 279 11.18 11.73 1.81
C LEU A 279 9.76 12.30 1.99
N PRO A 280 8.77 11.85 1.21
CA PRO A 280 8.87 10.97 0.04
C PRO A 280 9.46 11.67 -1.21
N GLN A 281 10.38 11.00 -1.91
CA GLN A 281 10.94 11.50 -3.19
C GLN A 281 9.92 11.47 -4.35
N ARG A 282 8.87 10.66 -4.23
CA ARG A 282 7.72 10.64 -5.17
C ARG A 282 6.43 10.48 -4.40
N PHE A 283 5.47 11.37 -4.60
CA PHE A 283 4.19 11.33 -3.89
C PHE A 283 3.01 11.75 -4.76
N GLN A 284 1.80 11.52 -4.23
CA GLN A 284 0.53 11.76 -4.90
C GLN A 284 -0.41 12.43 -3.89
N ILE A 285 -1.06 13.51 -4.29
CA ILE A 285 -1.80 14.42 -3.39
C ILE A 285 -2.98 15.03 -4.16
N ALA A 286 -4.07 15.41 -3.51
CA ALA A 286 -5.12 16.18 -4.17
C ALA A 286 -4.72 17.66 -4.31
N TYR A 287 -5.34 18.40 -5.22
CA TYR A 287 -5.15 19.86 -5.29
C TYR A 287 -5.54 20.54 -3.96
N GLY A 288 -4.79 21.56 -3.54
CA GLY A 288 -5.06 22.32 -2.31
C GLY A 288 -4.73 21.63 -0.98
N GLU A 289 -4.51 20.31 -0.95
CA GLU A 289 -4.06 19.56 0.23
C GLU A 289 -2.56 19.81 0.54
N ASP A 290 -2.13 19.51 1.77
CA ASP A 290 -0.74 19.63 2.21
C ASP A 290 -0.05 18.29 2.55
N MET A 291 1.29 18.29 2.55
CA MET A 291 2.12 17.16 2.94
C MET A 291 3.44 17.62 3.56
N GLN A 292 3.74 17.14 4.76
CA GLN A 292 5.03 17.36 5.42
C GLN A 292 6.12 16.45 4.82
N LEU A 293 6.95 17.00 3.95
CA LEU A 293 8.17 16.35 3.45
C LEU A 293 9.25 16.33 4.54
N ARG A 294 10.21 15.42 4.43
CA ARG A 294 11.37 15.32 5.33
C ARG A 294 12.65 15.27 4.53
N ALA A 295 13.73 15.78 5.12
CA ALA A 295 15.07 15.75 4.55
C ALA A 295 16.00 14.94 5.46
N VAL A 296 16.91 14.18 4.87
CA VAL A 296 17.95 13.44 5.59
C VAL A 296 19.29 13.64 4.90
N ALA A 297 20.25 14.24 5.59
CA ALA A 297 21.63 14.33 5.13
C ALA A 297 22.41 13.07 5.53
N ILE A 298 23.06 12.42 4.56
CA ILE A 298 23.88 11.21 4.79
C ILE A 298 25.24 11.33 4.10
N ASN A 299 26.25 10.70 4.71
CA ASN A 299 27.59 10.60 4.13
C ASN A 299 27.71 9.42 3.15
N GLY A 300 28.89 9.24 2.55
CA GLY A 300 29.21 8.10 1.69
C GLY A 300 29.17 6.71 2.35
N LEU A 301 28.93 6.61 3.67
CA LEU A 301 28.66 5.36 4.39
C LEU A 301 27.16 5.12 4.62
N GLY A 302 26.29 6.08 4.31
CA GLY A 302 24.86 6.05 4.62
C GLY A 302 24.53 6.46 6.07
N GLU A 303 25.50 6.98 6.83
CA GLU A 303 25.29 7.45 8.20
C GLU A 303 24.62 8.84 8.22
N LEU A 304 23.76 9.08 9.21
CA LEU A 304 23.09 10.36 9.42
C LEU A 304 24.09 11.44 9.83
N ILE A 305 24.15 12.55 9.08
CA ILE A 305 24.99 13.70 9.44
C ILE A 305 24.19 14.70 10.27
N ALA A 306 24.55 14.83 11.54
CA ALA A 306 23.99 15.86 12.43
C ALA A 306 24.56 17.25 12.09
N GLY A 307 23.74 18.30 12.25
CA GLY A 307 24.17 19.69 12.11
C GLY A 307 24.11 20.28 10.70
N ALA A 308 23.61 19.54 9.70
CA ALA A 308 23.32 20.10 8.38
C ALA A 308 22.15 21.10 8.43
N GLU A 309 22.34 22.29 7.85
CA GLU A 309 21.26 23.23 7.57
C GLU A 309 20.47 22.72 6.34
N ILE A 310 19.15 22.62 6.47
CA ILE A 310 18.27 22.18 5.38
C ILE A 310 17.51 23.38 4.81
N ARG A 311 17.56 23.54 3.49
CA ARG A 311 16.78 24.56 2.74
C ARG A 311 15.84 23.87 1.75
N TRP A 312 14.68 24.49 1.53
CA TRP A 312 13.63 23.99 0.65
C TRP A 312 13.24 25.05 -0.38
N SER A 313 12.99 24.65 -1.62
CA SER A 313 12.52 25.56 -2.68
C SER A 313 11.64 24.84 -3.71
N MET A 314 10.74 25.58 -4.35
CA MET A 314 10.01 25.10 -5.52
C MET A 314 10.83 25.33 -6.79
N GLU A 315 11.06 24.28 -7.58
CA GLU A 315 11.58 24.38 -8.95
C GLU A 315 10.42 24.32 -9.98
N ALA A 316 9.25 23.78 -9.61
CA ALA A 316 8.02 23.85 -10.40
C ALA A 316 6.89 24.62 -9.67
N PRO A 317 6.82 25.96 -9.74
CA PRO A 317 5.82 26.76 -9.01
C PRO A 317 4.34 26.45 -9.33
N LEU A 318 4.05 25.88 -10.50
CA LEU A 318 2.69 25.42 -10.84
C LEU A 318 2.24 24.21 -10.01
N ALA A 319 3.19 23.44 -9.45
CA ALA A 319 2.90 22.34 -8.56
C ALA A 319 2.44 22.80 -7.16
N GLY A 320 2.63 24.07 -6.80
CA GLY A 320 2.25 24.61 -5.50
C GLY A 320 3.40 25.33 -4.79
N SER A 321 3.47 25.18 -3.47
CA SER A 321 4.48 25.85 -2.62
C SER A 321 5.08 24.91 -1.58
N VAL A 322 6.25 25.27 -1.05
CA VAL A 322 6.92 24.57 0.07
C VAL A 322 7.39 25.58 1.11
N SER A 323 7.23 25.25 2.39
CA SER A 323 7.74 26.06 3.51
C SER A 323 9.22 25.77 3.79
N GLY A 324 9.88 26.66 4.54
CA GLY A 324 11.22 26.41 5.08
C GLY A 324 11.32 25.22 6.06
N THR A 325 10.20 24.62 6.47
CA THR A 325 10.15 23.39 7.26
C THR A 325 9.82 22.15 6.43
N GLY A 326 9.72 22.26 5.10
CA GLY A 326 9.37 21.15 4.21
C GLY A 326 7.86 20.85 4.11
N LEU A 327 7.00 21.73 4.60
CA LEU A 327 5.55 21.58 4.41
C LEU A 327 5.20 22.00 2.97
N PHE A 328 4.86 21.03 2.13
CA PHE A 328 4.39 21.25 0.76
C PHE A 328 2.88 21.44 0.73
N VAL A 329 2.38 22.35 -0.12
CA VAL A 329 0.94 22.58 -0.36
C VAL A 329 0.68 22.56 -1.86
N ALA A 330 -0.26 21.73 -2.30
CA ALA A 330 -0.50 21.44 -3.71
C ALA A 330 -1.19 22.59 -4.47
N GLY A 331 -0.73 22.85 -5.70
CA GLY A 331 -1.33 23.80 -6.63
C GLY A 331 -2.72 23.38 -7.13
N ALA A 332 -3.44 24.31 -7.77
CA ALA A 332 -4.81 24.12 -8.25
C ALA A 332 -4.92 23.42 -9.63
N ASP A 333 -3.78 23.16 -10.29
CA ASP A 333 -3.69 22.51 -11.60
C ASP A 333 -3.24 21.04 -11.43
N PRO A 334 -4.10 20.04 -11.70
CA PRO A 334 -3.71 18.63 -11.67
C PRO A 334 -2.67 18.29 -12.74
N GLY A 335 -1.76 17.37 -12.44
CA GLY A 335 -0.67 17.04 -13.35
C GLY A 335 0.45 16.23 -12.70
N VAL A 336 1.44 15.87 -13.52
CA VAL A 336 2.69 15.23 -13.08
C VAL A 336 3.80 16.27 -13.13
N PHE A 337 4.36 16.59 -11.97
CA PHE A 337 5.44 17.58 -11.83
C PHE A 337 6.70 16.86 -11.32
N THR A 338 7.60 16.56 -12.25
CA THR A 338 8.93 15.99 -11.96
C THR A 338 9.81 17.02 -11.29
N GLU A 339 10.57 16.60 -10.27
CA GLU A 339 11.58 17.42 -9.56
C GLU A 339 11.03 18.74 -8.98
N ALA A 340 9.72 18.77 -8.72
CA ALA A 340 8.96 19.97 -8.38
C ALA A 340 9.42 20.69 -7.10
N VAL A 341 9.81 19.91 -6.09
CA VAL A 341 10.35 20.42 -4.82
C VAL A 341 11.81 20.03 -4.72
N LYS A 342 12.67 21.00 -4.51
CA LYS A 342 14.09 20.81 -4.23
C LYS A 342 14.37 20.91 -2.74
N VAL A 343 15.26 20.05 -2.27
CA VAL A 343 15.91 20.19 -0.97
C VAL A 343 17.41 20.39 -1.17
N GLU A 344 18.01 21.28 -0.37
CA GLU A 344 19.44 21.49 -0.29
C GLU A 344 19.90 21.26 1.16
N ALA A 345 20.89 20.39 1.36
CA ALA A 345 21.58 20.23 2.63
C ALA A 345 22.93 20.96 2.58
N ILE A 346 23.21 21.75 3.61
CA ILE A 346 24.37 22.64 3.69
C ILE A 346 25.12 22.36 4.98
N ILE A 347 26.42 22.10 4.88
CA ILE A 347 27.28 21.85 6.04
C ILE A 347 28.42 22.88 6.04
N PRO A 348 28.48 23.79 7.05
CA PRO A 348 29.64 24.63 7.26
C PRO A 348 30.78 23.82 7.90
N GLY A 349 31.93 23.79 7.25
CA GLY A 349 33.16 23.17 7.75
C GLY A 349 34.34 24.15 7.75
N GLU A 350 35.44 23.77 8.40
CA GLU A 350 36.63 24.62 8.56
C GLU A 350 37.29 25.03 7.23
N ASN A 351 37.11 24.22 6.18
CA ASN A 351 37.68 24.44 4.84
C ASN A 351 36.67 25.01 3.82
N GLY A 352 35.43 25.33 4.23
CA GLY A 352 34.38 25.84 3.34
C GLY A 352 33.00 25.25 3.62
N VAL A 353 32.06 25.47 2.70
CA VAL A 353 30.67 25.01 2.82
C VAL A 353 30.42 23.90 1.80
N ILE A 354 29.89 22.77 2.26
CA ILE A 354 29.51 21.64 1.40
C ILE A 354 28.01 21.72 1.15
N HIS A 355 27.60 21.56 -0.12
CA HIS A 355 26.21 21.58 -0.57
C HIS A 355 25.85 20.24 -1.22
N ALA A 356 24.69 19.69 -0.90
CA ALA A 356 24.09 18.55 -1.62
C ALA A 356 22.61 18.81 -1.89
N VAL A 357 22.09 18.25 -2.99
CA VAL A 357 20.74 18.52 -3.50
C VAL A 357 20.03 17.22 -3.88
N ASP A 358 18.73 17.14 -3.59
CA ASP A 358 17.80 16.10 -4.08
C ASP A 358 16.42 16.73 -4.37
N PHE A 359 15.57 16.02 -5.12
CA PHE A 359 14.32 16.55 -5.66
C PHE A 359 13.16 15.57 -5.48
N ALA A 360 12.01 16.07 -5.00
CA ALA A 360 10.77 15.33 -4.92
C ALA A 360 9.85 15.64 -6.10
N SER A 361 9.25 14.59 -6.68
CA SER A 361 8.26 14.69 -7.75
C SER A 361 6.85 14.45 -7.21
N VAL A 362 5.88 15.22 -7.69
CA VAL A 362 4.48 15.16 -7.22
C VAL A 362 3.51 14.89 -8.37
N VAL A 363 2.51 14.05 -8.11
CA VAL A 363 1.32 13.93 -8.96
C VAL A 363 0.14 14.57 -8.24
N ILE A 364 -0.34 15.69 -8.75
CA ILE A 364 -1.53 16.39 -8.24
C ILE A 364 -2.76 15.75 -8.88
N ARG A 365 -3.71 15.36 -8.03
CA ARG A 365 -4.91 14.58 -8.33
C ARG A 365 -6.19 15.35 -7.99
N GLY A 366 -7.31 14.75 -8.38
CA GLY A 366 -8.62 15.39 -8.39
C GLY A 366 -8.83 16.16 -9.69
N ASP A 367 -10.07 16.59 -9.92
CA ASP A 367 -10.36 17.53 -10.99
C ASP A 367 -9.77 18.90 -10.66
N ARG A 368 -9.37 19.66 -11.68
CA ARG A 368 -8.99 21.07 -11.52
C ARG A 368 -10.10 21.77 -10.72
N GLN A 369 -9.76 22.57 -9.70
CA GLN A 369 -10.77 23.36 -8.99
C GLN A 369 -11.55 24.19 -10.01
N ALA A 370 -12.78 23.77 -10.29
CA ALA A 370 -13.47 24.22 -11.49
C ALA A 370 -13.76 25.71 -11.37
N ARG A 371 -13.29 26.51 -12.34
CA ARG A 371 -13.58 27.94 -12.41
C ARG A 371 -15.09 28.12 -12.47
N ARG A 372 -15.67 28.45 -11.31
CA ARG A 372 -17.11 28.37 -11.07
C ARG A 372 -17.83 29.33 -12.00
N LEU A 373 -18.88 28.84 -12.65
CA LEU A 373 -19.70 29.65 -13.53
C LEU A 373 -20.28 30.85 -12.76
N ASP A 374 -19.93 32.07 -13.19
CA ASP A 374 -20.60 33.29 -12.75
C ASP A 374 -21.40 33.96 -13.88
N ASN A 375 -20.91 33.96 -15.12
CA ASN A 375 -21.59 34.69 -16.19
C ASN A 375 -21.69 33.89 -17.50
N VAL A 376 -22.76 34.09 -18.26
CA VAL A 376 -22.97 33.48 -19.58
C VAL A 376 -23.36 34.57 -20.57
N VAL A 377 -22.63 34.66 -21.68
CA VAL A 377 -22.90 35.62 -22.76
C VAL A 377 -23.24 34.88 -24.05
N ALA A 378 -24.46 35.06 -24.54
CA ALA A 378 -24.92 34.57 -25.84
C ALA A 378 -24.63 35.59 -26.95
N ARG A 379 -24.29 35.12 -28.16
CA ARG A 379 -24.13 35.93 -29.38
C ARG A 379 -24.53 35.15 -30.66
N PRO A 380 -25.33 35.75 -31.56
CA PRO A 380 -26.10 36.98 -31.35
C PRO A 380 -27.12 36.82 -30.21
N ASP A 381 -27.45 37.93 -29.56
CA ASP A 381 -28.48 38.03 -28.52
C ASP A 381 -29.90 37.90 -29.09
N ALA A 382 -30.10 38.36 -30.33
CA ALA A 382 -31.30 38.10 -31.12
C ALA A 382 -30.94 37.73 -32.57
N VAL A 383 -31.65 36.75 -33.15
CA VAL A 383 -31.58 36.43 -34.58
C VAL A 383 -32.98 36.27 -35.13
N LYS A 384 -33.28 36.96 -36.24
CA LYS A 384 -34.51 36.78 -37.01
C LYS A 384 -34.23 35.84 -38.19
N LEU A 385 -34.99 34.74 -38.29
CA LEU A 385 -34.87 33.75 -39.34
C LEU A 385 -36.19 33.62 -40.13
N ASN A 386 -36.05 33.27 -41.40
CA ASN A 386 -37.17 32.82 -42.24
C ASN A 386 -37.41 31.32 -42.02
N THR A 387 -38.56 30.82 -42.46
CA THR A 387 -38.82 29.37 -42.47
C THR A 387 -37.71 28.62 -43.22
N SER A 388 -37.27 27.49 -42.65
CA SER A 388 -36.15 26.67 -43.13
C SER A 388 -34.77 27.35 -43.18
N ALA A 389 -34.62 28.59 -42.69
CA ALA A 389 -33.31 29.24 -42.56
C ALA A 389 -32.58 28.75 -41.28
N ARG A 390 -31.24 28.80 -41.31
CA ARG A 390 -30.38 28.39 -40.19
C ARG A 390 -29.48 29.55 -39.73
N THR A 391 -29.22 29.61 -38.43
CA THR A 391 -28.16 30.42 -37.83
C THR A 391 -27.26 29.55 -36.97
N ILE A 392 -26.16 30.12 -36.48
CA ILE A 392 -25.39 29.56 -35.37
C ILE A 392 -25.49 30.57 -34.22
N LEU A 393 -25.98 30.12 -33.07
CA LEU A 393 -25.84 30.84 -31.82
C LEU A 393 -24.58 30.34 -31.11
N THR A 394 -23.86 31.25 -30.45
CA THR A 394 -22.63 30.95 -29.71
C THR A 394 -22.77 31.46 -28.29
N THR A 395 -22.17 30.76 -27.34
CA THR A 395 -22.23 31.10 -25.91
C THR A 395 -20.85 31.00 -25.30
N ARG A 396 -20.55 31.90 -24.36
CA ARG A 396 -19.32 31.88 -23.58
C ARG A 396 -19.67 31.91 -22.10
N ALA A 397 -19.28 30.86 -21.39
CA ALA A 397 -19.36 30.72 -19.95
C ALA A 397 -18.09 31.30 -19.30
N LEU A 398 -18.25 32.11 -18.26
CA LEU A 398 -17.17 32.87 -17.63
C LEU A 398 -17.18 32.74 -16.11
N ASP A 399 -16.00 32.82 -15.49
CA ASP A 399 -15.81 32.96 -14.05
C ASP A 399 -15.89 34.43 -13.59
N ALA A 400 -15.80 34.64 -12.27
CA ALA A 400 -15.89 35.96 -11.64
C ALA A 400 -14.75 36.91 -12.08
N GLU A 401 -13.63 36.38 -12.57
CA GLU A 401 -12.49 37.12 -13.11
C GLU A 401 -12.58 37.32 -14.64
N GLY A 402 -13.67 36.89 -15.29
CA GLY A 402 -13.92 37.04 -16.73
C GLY A 402 -13.15 36.07 -17.63
N ARG A 403 -12.54 35.03 -17.06
CA ARG A 403 -11.89 33.92 -17.78
C ARG A 403 -12.94 32.86 -18.13
N ALA A 404 -12.62 31.89 -18.99
CA ALA A 404 -13.55 30.79 -19.28
C ALA A 404 -13.82 29.93 -18.04
N ALA A 405 -15.09 29.61 -17.76
CA ALA A 405 -15.49 28.69 -16.69
C ALA A 405 -15.27 27.22 -17.08
N ASP A 406 -15.01 26.36 -16.08
CA ASP A 406 -14.74 24.93 -16.29
C ASP A 406 -15.99 24.05 -16.08
N ASN A 407 -16.01 22.87 -16.70
CA ASN A 407 -17.08 21.86 -16.60
C ASN A 407 -18.52 22.37 -16.91
N VAL A 408 -18.65 23.46 -17.67
CA VAL A 408 -19.96 24.03 -18.03
C VAL A 408 -20.58 23.32 -19.23
N SER A 409 -21.59 22.49 -18.98
CA SER A 409 -22.50 21.99 -20.01
C SER A 409 -23.38 23.12 -20.55
N ILE A 410 -23.27 23.45 -21.84
CA ILE A 410 -24.11 24.44 -22.51
C ILE A 410 -25.26 23.73 -23.24
N THR A 411 -26.49 23.99 -22.80
CA THR A 411 -27.72 23.55 -23.48
C THR A 411 -28.51 24.75 -24.01
N TRP A 412 -29.26 24.54 -25.09
CA TRP A 412 -30.21 25.49 -25.68
C TRP A 412 -31.57 24.75 -25.79
N GLU A 413 -32.67 25.38 -25.37
CA GLU A 413 -33.99 24.74 -25.14
C GLU A 413 -35.18 25.68 -25.38
N VAL A 414 -36.33 25.17 -25.86
CA VAL A 414 -37.53 26.00 -26.13
C VAL A 414 -38.08 26.59 -24.84
N VAL A 415 -37.73 27.84 -24.56
CA VAL A 415 -38.37 28.62 -23.48
C VAL A 415 -39.72 29.18 -23.94
N ARG A 416 -39.88 29.44 -25.25
CA ARG A 416 -41.18 29.63 -25.94
C ARG A 416 -41.06 29.22 -27.40
N ASP A 417 -42.04 28.47 -27.88
CA ASP A 417 -42.38 28.45 -29.30
C ASP A 417 -43.04 29.78 -29.66
N GLY A 418 -42.67 30.33 -30.81
CA GLY A 418 -43.53 31.29 -31.50
C GLY A 418 -44.66 30.51 -32.17
N VAL A 419 -45.90 30.96 -31.99
CA VAL A 419 -47.13 30.38 -32.57
C VAL A 419 -47.05 30.27 -34.09
#